data_AF-A0A179EV30-F1
#
_entry.id   AF-A0A179EV30-F1
#
_cell.length_a   1.000
_cell.length_b   1.000
_cell.length_c   1.000
_cell.angle_alpha   90.00
_cell.angle_beta   90.00
_cell.angle_gamma   90.00
#
_symmetry.space_group_name_H-M   'P 1'
#
loop_
_entity.id
_entity.type
_entity.pdbx_description
1 polymer ?
#
loop_
_entity_poly.entity_id
_entity_poly.type
_entity_poly.pdbx_seq_one_letter_code
_entity_poly.pdbx_strand_id
1 'polypeptide(L)' 'MELKGIELSEINQLNENHCVIIISNGQIKKVNLPEYGTVIIESHCNKVKQVKEEVKQLF' A
#
# COMPACT_ATOMS: atom_id res chain seq x y z
N MET A 1 7.18 9.12 -7.65
CA MET A 1 5.77 8.79 -7.33
C MET A 1 5.39 9.54 -6.08
N GLU A 2 4.26 10.23 -6.06
CA GLU A 2 3.84 11.06 -4.92
C GLU A 2 2.77 10.36 -4.07
N LEU A 3 2.83 10.56 -2.76
CA LEU A 3 1.83 10.08 -1.82
C LEU A 3 0.66 11.05 -1.77
N LYS A 4 -0.49 10.64 -2.26
CA LYS A 4 -1.74 11.41 -2.23
C LYS A 4 -2.54 11.05 -0.97
N GLY A 5 -3.02 12.05 -0.23
CA GLY A 5 -3.97 11.83 0.85
C GLY A 5 -5.33 11.38 0.31
N ILE A 6 -5.95 10.40 0.95
CA ILE A 6 -7.29 9.89 0.59
C ILE A 6 -8.13 9.67 1.85
N GLU A 7 -9.44 9.67 1.70
CA GLU A 7 -10.39 9.29 2.75
C GLU A 7 -10.59 7.76 2.83
N LEU A 8 -11.12 7.30 3.96
CA LEU A 8 -11.45 5.88 4.17
C LEU A 8 -12.54 5.39 3.18
N SER A 9 -13.49 6.26 2.84
CA SER A 9 -14.55 6.02 1.86
C SER A 9 -14.00 5.68 0.47
N GLU A 10 -12.88 6.30 0.09
CA GLU A 10 -12.19 6.09 -1.18
C GLU A 10 -11.46 4.73 -1.23
N ILE A 11 -11.09 4.14 -0.08
CA ILE A 11 -10.46 2.80 -0.04
C ILE A 11 -11.40 1.74 -0.60
N ASN A 12 -12.69 1.81 -0.25
CA ASN A 12 -13.69 0.84 -0.71
C ASN A 12 -13.93 0.91 -2.23
N GLN A 13 -13.44 1.96 -2.89
CA GLN A 13 -13.55 2.19 -4.33
C GLN A 13 -12.22 1.92 -5.05
N LEU A 14 -11.18 1.43 -4.36
CA LEU A 14 -9.90 1.06 -4.95
C LEU A 14 -10.02 -0.22 -5.79
N ASN A 15 -10.59 -0.07 -6.97
CA ASN A 15 -10.57 -1.07 -8.03
C ASN A 15 -9.32 -0.94 -8.93
N GLU A 16 -8.31 -0.15 -8.53
CA GLU A 16 -7.10 0.09 -9.34
C GLU A 16 -6.01 -0.97 -9.11
N ASN A 17 -5.38 -1.39 -10.21
CA ASN A 17 -4.63 -2.64 -10.35
C ASN A 17 -3.43 -2.82 -9.41
N HIS A 18 -2.69 -1.78 -9.03
CA HIS A 18 -1.55 -1.92 -8.10
C HIS A 18 -1.33 -0.62 -7.30
N CYS A 19 -1.47 -0.67 -5.97
CA CYS A 19 -1.20 0.51 -5.13
C CYS A 19 -0.64 0.13 -3.77
N VAL A 20 0.06 1.08 -3.14
CA VAL A 20 0.43 1.01 -1.72
C VAL A 20 -0.45 1.99 -0.96
N ILE A 21 -1.03 1.51 0.13
CA ILE A 21 -1.78 2.33 1.09
C ILE A 21 -0.99 2.38 2.39
N ILE A 22 -0.74 3.58 2.88
CA ILE A 22 -0.06 3.84 4.15
C ILE A 22 -1.09 4.46 5.09
N ILE A 23 -1.36 3.77 6.20
CA ILE A 23 -2.21 4.27 7.28
C ILE A 23 -1.31 4.57 8.47
N SER A 24 -1.25 5.84 8.88
CA SER A 24 -0.43 6.28 10.01
C SER A 24 -1.08 7.46 10.71
N ASN A 25 -1.18 7.41 12.03
CA ASN A 25 -1.77 8.48 12.86
C ASN A 25 -3.15 8.96 12.36
N GLY A 26 -4.01 8.02 11.93
CA GLY A 26 -5.34 8.32 11.39
C GLY A 26 -5.34 8.94 9.99
N GLN A 27 -4.18 9.19 9.39
CA GLN A 27 -4.06 9.64 8.00
C GLN A 27 -3.88 8.46 7.07
N ILE A 28 -4.48 8.56 5.89
CA ILE A 28 -4.40 7.56 4.84
C ILE A 28 -3.74 8.21 3.63
N LYS A 29 -2.65 7.60 3.16
CA LYS A 29 -1.94 8.03 1.96
C LYS A 29 -1.89 6.88 0.97
N LYS A 30 -2.05 7.18 -0.31
CA LYS A 30 -2.01 6.24 -1.41
C LYS A 30 -0.92 6.63 -2.40
N VAL A 31 -0.27 5.63 -2.98
CA VAL A 31 0.57 5.78 -4.17
C VAL A 31 0.25 4.66 -5.15
N ASN A 32 0.12 5.02 -6.43
CA ASN A 32 -0.07 4.05 -7.50
C ASN A 32 1.28 3.44 -7.89
N LEU A 33 1.31 2.13 -7.99
CA LEU A 33 2.48 1.35 -8.40
C LEU A 33 2.42 1.06 -9.91
N PRO A 34 3.57 0.83 -10.55
CA PRO A 34 3.59 0.27 -11.89
C PRO A 34 3.11 -1.19 -11.85
N GLU A 35 2.74 -1.73 -13.02
CA GLU A 35 2.25 -3.10 -13.17
C GLU A 35 3.28 -4.15 -12.69
N TYR A 36 4.57 -3.85 -12.85
CA TYR A 36 5.68 -4.69 -12.40
C TYR A 36 6.75 -3.85 -11.71
N GLY A 37 7.25 -4.35 -10.59
CA GLY A 37 8.33 -3.71 -9.84
C GLY A 37 8.62 -4.42 -8.53
N THR A 38 9.72 -4.02 -7.88
CA THR A 38 10.08 -4.51 -6.55
C THR A 38 9.66 -3.49 -5.51
N VAL A 39 8.84 -3.92 -4.54
CA VAL A 39 8.51 -3.11 -3.36
C VAL A 39 9.46 -3.52 -2.23
N ILE A 40 10.28 -2.58 -1.77
CA ILE A 40 11.18 -2.77 -0.62
C ILE A 40 10.56 -2.04 0.57
N ILE A 41 10.31 -2.76 1.65
CA ILE A 41 9.81 -2.18 2.91
C ILE A 41 11.00 -2.09 3.89
N GLU A 42 11.57 -0.90 4.00
CA GLU A 42 12.65 -0.63 4.98
C GLU A 42 12.05 -0.04 6.26
N SER A 43 12.23 -0.74 7.38
CA SER A 43 11.79 -0.27 8.70
C SER A 43 12.99 0.17 9.52
N HIS A 44 13.02 1.45 9.89
CA HIS A 44 13.88 1.91 10.96
C HIS A 44 13.23 1.55 12.31
N CYS A 45 13.96 0.83 13.16
CA CYS A 45 13.61 0.49 14.55
C CYS A 45 12.83 -0.81 14.83
N ASN A 46 12.81 -1.84 13.98
CA ASN A 46 12.18 -3.14 14.27
C ASN A 46 10.69 -3.07 14.69
N LYS A 47 10.00 -1.96 14.39
CA LYS A 47 8.60 -1.71 14.81
C LYS A 47 7.57 -2.19 13.78
N VAL A 48 8.02 -2.64 12.61
CA VAL A 48 7.15 -3.17 11.56
C VAL A 48 7.13 -4.68 11.66
N LYS A 49 5.95 -5.24 11.98
CA LYS A 49 5.67 -6.67 11.86
C LYS A 49 4.86 -6.88 10.59
N GLN A 50 5.42 -7.59 9.61
CA GLN A 50 4.63 -8.06 8.46
C GLN A 50 3.64 -9.10 8.98
N VAL A 51 2.33 -8.82 8.86
CA VAL A 51 1.27 -9.66 9.43
C VAL A 51 0.74 -10.67 8.40
N LYS A 52 0.77 -10.31 7.11
CA LYS A 52 0.19 -11.12 6.04
C LYS A 52 0.80 -10.75 4.68
N GLU A 53 1.04 -11.75 3.86
CA GLU A 53 1.39 -11.61 2.44
C GLU A 53 0.43 -12.48 1.65
N GLU A 54 -0.32 -11.89 0.73
CA GLU A 54 -1.20 -12.61 -0.21
C GLU A 54 -0.74 -12.31 -1.62
N VAL A 55 -0.04 -13.27 -2.21
CA VAL A 55 0.29 -13.25 -3.63
C VAL A 55 -0.79 -14.06 -4.35
N LYS A 56 -1.66 -13.41 -5.12
CA LYS A 56 -2.53 -14.11 -6.06
C LYS A 56 -1.65 -14.58 -7.23
N GLN A 57 -1.24 -15.85 -7.21
CA GLN A 57 -0.70 -16.48 -8.41
C GLN A 57 -1.80 -16.52 -9.47
N LEU A 58 -1.58 -15.80 -10.57
CA LEU A 58 -2.36 -15.95 -11.79
C LEU A 58 -1.88 -17.25 -12.46
N PHE A 59 -2.66 -18.31 -12.31
CA PHE A 59 -2.58 -19.51 -13.16
C PHE A 59 -3.63 -19.38 -14.27
#